data_AF-A0A2T4DM28-F1
#
_entry.id   AF-A0A2T4DM28-F1
#
_cell.length_a   1.000
_cell.length_b   1.000
_cell.length_c   1.000
_cell.angle_alpha   90.00
_cell.angle_beta   90.00
_cell.angle_gamma   90.00
#
_symmetry.space_group_name_H-M   'P 1'
#
loop_
_entity.id
_entity.type
_entity.pdbx_description
1 polymer ?
#
loop_
_entity_poly.entity_id
_entity_poly.type
_entity_poly.pdbx_seq_one_letter_code
_entity_poly.pdbx_strand_id
1 'polypeptide(L)'
;GKYLLSPQKVVKTEEYHQIMREIEGEISRTTLPSIRMHIVEAKNPLHYYNLYAQSQQADIVMSIYGENRYELEYKYTTWVSTTRKHYPRISLQLLCDTLNALEPSEKKWTAEHFTDTAPILRLQGKKLSKKERYLSPTERPIYSSGISPEVFKNICIEYFEEFYKELEPGETLEWNEVRRINETLFKSVKN
;
A
#
# COMPACT_ATOMS: atom_id res chain seq x y z
N GLY A 1 -23.37 -6.01 40.01
CA GLY A 1 -22.34 -5.10 40.53
C GLY A 1 -21.67 -4.40 39.37
N LYS A 2 -21.65 -3.07 39.35
CA LYS A 2 -21.03 -2.27 38.29
C LYS A 2 -19.51 -2.31 38.47
N TYR A 3 -18.79 -2.96 37.57
CA TYR A 3 -17.34 -2.76 37.43
C TYR A 3 -17.12 -1.38 36.83
N LEU A 4 -17.00 -0.36 37.67
CA LEU A 4 -16.41 0.92 37.29
C LEU A 4 -14.92 0.65 37.09
N LEU A 5 -14.52 0.46 35.83
CA LEU A 5 -13.11 0.55 35.46
C LEU A 5 -12.67 1.98 35.81
N SER A 6 -11.88 2.14 36.86
CA SER A 6 -11.17 3.37 37.12
C SER A 6 -10.33 3.69 35.87
N PRO A 7 -10.30 4.94 35.39
CA PRO A 7 -9.48 5.29 34.23
C PRO A 7 -8.03 4.98 34.56
N GLN A 8 -7.51 3.90 33.99
CA GLN A 8 -6.11 3.56 34.12
C GLN A 8 -5.31 4.72 33.51
N LYS A 9 -4.27 5.16 34.24
CA LYS A 9 -3.35 6.18 33.76
C LYS A 9 -2.75 5.68 32.45
N VAL A 10 -3.11 6.31 31.34
CA VAL A 10 -2.58 5.95 30.01
C VAL A 10 -1.08 6.15 30.04
N VAL A 11 -0.32 5.05 29.99
CA VAL A 11 1.14 5.10 29.87
C VAL A 11 1.46 5.54 28.45
N LYS A 12 2.06 6.72 28.30
CA LYS A 12 2.55 7.21 27.00
C LYS A 12 3.89 6.54 26.71
N THR A 13 3.94 5.74 25.65
CA THR A 13 5.15 5.06 25.16
C THR A 13 5.91 5.94 24.18
N GLU A 14 7.15 5.59 23.81
CA GLU A 14 7.87 6.32 22.76
C GLU A 14 7.12 6.27 21.41
N GLU A 15 6.49 5.13 21.10
CA GLU A 15 5.61 4.97 19.94
C GLU A 15 4.45 5.98 19.96
N TYR A 16 3.81 6.20 21.12
CA TYR A 16 2.78 7.24 21.27
C TYR A 16 3.34 8.62 20.93
N HIS A 17 4.51 8.96 21.47
CA HIS A 17 5.13 10.27 21.23
C HIS A 17 5.52 10.44 19.75
N GLN A 18 6.01 9.38 19.10
CA GLN A 18 6.28 9.37 17.67
C GLN A 18 5.02 9.67 16.85
N ILE A 19 3.93 8.94 17.10
CA ILE A 19 2.67 9.13 16.35
C ILE A 19 2.14 10.55 16.52
N MET A 20 2.17 11.11 17.73
CA MET A 20 1.72 12.48 17.98
C MET A 20 2.55 13.51 17.20
N ARG A 21 3.89 13.35 17.16
CA ARG A 21 4.77 14.21 16.35
C ARG A 21 4.45 14.12 14.86
N GLU A 22 4.15 12.92 14.37
CA GLU A 22 3.80 12.73 12.97
C GLU A 22 2.44 13.37 12.63
N ILE A 23 1.45 13.31 13.54
CA ILE A 23 0.14 13.97 13.36
C ILE A 23 0.28 15.49 13.24
N GLU A 24 1.21 16.09 14.00
CA GLU A 24 1.52 17.52 13.94
C GLU A 24 2.33 17.92 12.69
N GLY A 25 2.88 16.94 11.97
CA GLY A 25 3.68 17.15 10.77
C GLY A 25 2.87 17.47 9.51
N GLU A 26 3.55 17.96 8.48
CA GLU A 26 2.95 18.18 7.16
C GLU A 26 2.70 16.84 6.46
N ILE A 27 1.43 16.43 6.43
CA ILE A 27 0.96 15.23 5.74
C ILE A 27 -0.25 15.58 4.87
N SER A 28 -0.14 15.33 3.57
CA SER A 28 -1.25 15.38 2.63
C SER A 28 -1.88 14.00 2.48
N ARG A 29 -3.21 13.96 2.41
CA ARG A 29 -4.00 12.73 2.23
C ARG A 29 -5.05 12.95 1.17
N THR A 30 -5.05 12.09 0.17
CA THR A 30 -6.04 12.09 -0.91
C THR A 30 -6.59 10.69 -1.06
N THR A 31 -7.91 10.56 -1.25
CA THR A 31 -8.54 9.28 -1.56
C THR A 31 -9.11 9.34 -2.97
N LEU A 32 -8.80 8.33 -3.78
CA LEU A 32 -9.36 8.12 -5.11
C LEU A 32 -10.46 7.06 -5.01
N PRO A 33 -11.75 7.44 -5.02
CA PRO A 33 -12.83 6.49 -4.77
C PRO A 33 -13.02 5.45 -5.89
N SER A 34 -12.71 5.82 -7.15
CA SER A 34 -12.84 4.95 -8.33
C SER A 34 -12.06 3.65 -8.17
N ILE A 35 -10.84 3.74 -7.64
CA ILE A 35 -9.91 2.62 -7.43
C ILE A 35 -9.65 2.30 -5.96
N ARG A 36 -10.35 2.99 -5.05
CA ARG A 36 -10.22 2.87 -3.58
C ARG A 36 -8.77 2.92 -3.12
N MET A 37 -8.02 3.87 -3.66
CA MET A 37 -6.63 4.12 -3.27
C MET A 37 -6.56 5.31 -2.32
N HIS A 38 -5.86 5.14 -1.20
CA HIS A 38 -5.52 6.23 -0.30
C HIS A 38 -4.06 6.62 -0.53
N ILE A 39 -3.82 7.86 -0.92
CA ILE A 39 -2.50 8.42 -1.18
C ILE A 39 -2.11 9.27 0.02
N VAL A 40 -0.95 8.97 0.60
CA VAL A 40 -0.37 9.69 1.73
C VAL A 40 0.96 10.26 1.29
N GLU A 41 1.08 11.59 1.34
CA GLU A 41 2.30 12.32 1.01
C GLU A 41 2.85 12.96 2.29
N ALA A 42 4.09 12.64 2.66
CA ALA A 42 4.73 13.15 3.87
C ALA A 42 6.23 13.36 3.66
N LYS A 43 6.89 14.18 4.47
CA LYS A 43 8.35 14.36 4.35
C LYS A 43 9.14 13.09 4.70
N ASN A 44 8.73 12.39 5.75
CA ASN A 44 9.40 11.21 6.30
C ASN A 44 8.44 10.00 6.34
N PRO A 45 8.97 8.76 6.38
CA PRO A 45 8.17 7.57 6.64
C PRO A 45 7.32 7.73 7.91
N LEU A 46 6.08 7.26 7.85
CA LEU A 46 5.12 7.35 8.95
C LEU A 46 5.00 6.03 9.69
N HIS A 47 4.65 6.11 10.97
CA HIS A 47 4.22 4.95 11.72
C HIS A 47 2.92 4.40 11.13
N TYR A 48 2.73 3.07 11.18
CA TYR A 48 1.59 2.40 10.54
C TYR A 48 0.23 3.00 10.97
N TYR A 49 0.05 3.33 12.26
CA TYR A 49 -1.20 3.94 12.73
C TYR A 49 -1.51 5.28 12.06
N ASN A 50 -0.51 6.08 11.73
CA ASN A 50 -0.71 7.36 11.06
C ASN A 50 -0.76 7.23 9.53
N LEU A 51 -0.01 6.28 8.96
CA LEU A 51 -0.08 5.91 7.54
C LEU A 51 -1.50 5.45 7.15
N TYR A 52 -2.12 4.61 7.97
CA TYR A 52 -3.45 4.07 7.70
C TYR A 52 -4.59 4.92 8.25
N ALA A 53 -4.29 6.02 8.95
CA ALA A 53 -5.30 6.96 9.40
C ALA A 53 -6.12 7.46 8.20
N GLN A 54 -7.45 7.48 8.33
CA GLN A 54 -8.39 7.94 7.30
C GLN A 54 -8.45 7.05 6.03
N SER A 55 -7.83 5.86 6.04
CA SER A 55 -7.87 4.91 4.92
C SER A 55 -9.03 3.91 4.97
N GLN A 56 -10.05 4.12 5.82
CA GLN A 56 -11.09 3.10 6.13
C GLN A 56 -11.83 2.59 4.90
N GLN A 57 -12.00 3.44 3.87
CA GLN A 57 -12.69 3.11 2.62
C GLN A 57 -11.75 2.72 1.47
N ALA A 58 -10.45 2.69 1.73
CA ALA A 58 -9.45 2.29 0.75
C ALA A 58 -9.13 0.79 0.85
N ASP A 59 -8.76 0.22 -0.29
CA ASP A 59 -8.25 -1.15 -0.46
C ASP A 59 -6.72 -1.14 -0.59
N ILE A 60 -6.16 -0.02 -1.06
CA ILE A 60 -4.74 0.18 -1.35
C ILE A 60 -4.28 1.46 -0.67
N VAL A 61 -3.06 1.46 -0.12
CA VAL A 61 -2.39 2.67 0.37
C VAL A 61 -1.13 2.90 -0.45
N MET A 62 -1.04 4.07 -1.09
CA MET A 62 0.17 4.59 -1.70
C MET A 62 0.80 5.57 -0.73
N SER A 63 2.06 5.36 -0.41
CA SER A 63 2.84 6.27 0.44
C SER A 63 3.97 6.88 -0.38
N ILE A 64 4.04 8.21 -0.33
CA ILE A 64 5.03 9.02 -1.02
C ILE A 64 5.75 9.84 0.03
N TYR A 65 7.05 9.60 0.16
CA TYR A 65 7.91 10.30 1.08
C TYR A 65 8.88 11.24 0.35
N GLY A 66 9.47 12.17 1.10
CA GLY A 66 10.56 13.00 0.59
C GLY A 66 11.72 12.15 0.05
N GLU A 67 12.54 12.75 -0.82
CA GLU A 67 13.70 12.10 -1.46
C GLU A 67 13.31 10.90 -2.35
N ASN A 68 12.18 11.01 -3.04
CA ASN A 68 11.69 10.02 -4.01
C ASN A 68 11.54 8.60 -3.45
N ARG A 69 10.99 8.47 -2.25
CA ARG A 69 10.80 7.19 -1.57
C ARG A 69 9.33 6.81 -1.60
N TYR A 70 8.99 5.67 -2.19
CA TYR A 70 7.60 5.28 -2.39
C TYR A 70 7.35 3.82 -2.01
N GLU A 71 6.14 3.55 -1.53
CA GLU A 71 5.61 2.21 -1.36
C GLU A 71 4.12 2.18 -1.73
N LEU A 72 3.65 1.06 -2.27
CA LEU A 72 2.24 0.82 -2.55
C LEU A 72 1.84 -0.52 -1.94
N GLU A 73 0.86 -0.52 -1.04
CA GLU A 73 0.49 -1.69 -0.23
C GLU A 73 -1.00 -1.99 -0.34
N TYR A 74 -1.33 -3.26 -0.54
CA TYR A 74 -2.69 -3.74 -0.34
C TYR A 74 -3.00 -3.91 1.13
N LYS A 75 -4.14 -3.40 1.56
CA LYS A 75 -4.61 -3.59 2.94
C LYS A 75 -4.93 -5.05 3.22
N TYR A 76 -4.63 -5.50 4.44
CA TYR A 76 -5.00 -6.84 4.92
C TYR A 76 -6.50 -7.15 4.78
N THR A 77 -7.37 -6.13 4.85
CA THR A 77 -8.82 -6.28 4.67
C THR A 77 -9.23 -6.77 3.29
N THR A 78 -8.33 -6.79 2.31
CA THR A 78 -8.55 -7.37 0.97
C THR A 78 -8.14 -8.85 0.89
N TRP A 79 -7.52 -9.41 1.94
CA TRP A 79 -7.14 -10.83 2.06
C TRP A 79 -8.21 -11.64 2.80
N VAL A 80 -8.72 -11.08 3.89
CA VAL A 80 -9.70 -11.74 4.75
C VAL A 80 -11.12 -11.44 4.28
N SER A 81 -12.02 -12.38 4.53
CA SER A 81 -13.44 -12.11 4.39
C SER A 81 -13.86 -11.03 5.39
N THR A 82 -14.40 -9.93 4.90
CA THR A 82 -14.98 -8.86 5.73
C THR A 82 -16.36 -8.50 5.20
N THR A 83 -17.19 -7.85 6.03
CA THR A 83 -18.50 -7.35 5.60
C THR A 83 -18.38 -6.17 4.63
N ARG A 84 -17.21 -5.53 4.55
CA ARG A 84 -16.93 -4.43 3.63
C ARG A 84 -16.53 -5.02 2.28
N LYS A 85 -17.25 -4.66 1.23
CA LYS A 85 -16.81 -4.94 -0.15
C LYS A 85 -15.43 -4.31 -0.40
N HIS A 86 -14.59 -4.96 -1.18
CA HIS A 86 -13.30 -4.48 -1.68
C HIS A 86 -13.08 -4.93 -3.13
N TYR A 87 -12.23 -4.22 -3.87
CA TYR A 87 -11.79 -4.70 -5.19
C TYR A 87 -10.91 -5.96 -5.07
N PRO A 88 -10.87 -6.81 -6.11
CA PRO A 88 -10.00 -7.98 -6.15
C PRO A 88 -8.52 -7.56 -6.22
N ARG A 89 -7.64 -8.34 -5.59
CA ARG A 89 -6.19 -8.12 -5.72
C ARG A 89 -5.71 -8.53 -7.10
N ILE A 90 -5.05 -7.60 -7.77
CA ILE A 90 -4.35 -7.84 -9.03
C ILE A 90 -2.84 -7.87 -8.82
N SER A 91 -2.15 -8.66 -9.64
CA SER A 91 -0.72 -8.90 -9.57
C SER A 91 0.05 -7.66 -9.96
N LEU A 92 0.85 -7.17 -9.02
CA LEU A 92 1.69 -5.99 -9.22
C LEU A 92 2.91 -6.26 -10.13
N GLN A 93 3.07 -7.46 -10.70
CA GLN A 93 4.23 -7.78 -11.55
C GLN A 93 4.32 -6.86 -12.78
N LEU A 94 3.19 -6.65 -13.46
CA LEU A 94 3.12 -5.73 -14.61
C LEU A 94 3.53 -4.30 -14.22
N LEU A 95 3.08 -3.85 -13.04
CA LEU A 95 3.46 -2.56 -12.50
C LEU A 95 4.96 -2.51 -12.16
N CYS A 96 5.52 -3.58 -11.59
CA CYS A 96 6.97 -3.69 -11.39
C CYS A 96 7.73 -3.61 -12.71
N ASP A 97 7.27 -4.29 -13.77
CA ASP A 97 7.94 -4.29 -15.08
C ASP A 97 7.94 -2.88 -15.69
N THR A 98 6.80 -2.18 -15.66
CA THR A 98 6.68 -0.78 -16.10
C THR A 98 7.61 0.15 -15.33
N LEU A 99 7.63 0.07 -14.00
CA LEU A 99 8.49 0.91 -13.18
C LEU A 99 9.98 0.57 -13.38
N ASN A 100 10.32 -0.71 -13.55
CA ASN A 100 11.70 -1.15 -13.79
C ASN A 100 12.26 -0.73 -15.15
N ALA A 101 11.39 -0.50 -16.14
CA ALA A 101 11.80 0.06 -17.43
C ALA A 101 12.15 1.56 -17.34
N LEU A 102 11.61 2.26 -16.34
CA LEU A 102 11.83 3.69 -16.11
C LEU A 102 12.86 3.98 -15.03
N GLU A 103 13.12 3.02 -14.14
CA GLU A 103 14.04 3.19 -13.02
C GLU A 103 15.50 3.26 -13.51
N PRO A 104 16.19 4.41 -13.32
CA PRO A 104 17.56 4.57 -13.79
C PRO A 104 18.61 3.95 -12.83
N SER A 105 18.22 3.58 -11.61
CA SER A 105 19.13 2.95 -10.66
C SER A 105 19.28 1.45 -10.87
N GLU A 106 20.30 0.85 -10.26
CA GLU A 106 20.51 -0.61 -10.27
C GLU A 106 19.47 -1.37 -9.42
N LYS A 107 18.66 -0.66 -8.62
CA LYS A 107 17.61 -1.27 -7.80
C LYS A 107 16.43 -1.66 -8.66
N LYS A 108 15.67 -2.66 -8.21
CA LYS A 108 14.49 -3.15 -8.91
C LYS A 108 13.23 -2.97 -8.07
N TRP A 109 12.18 -2.44 -8.68
CA TRP A 109 10.83 -2.50 -8.17
C TRP A 109 10.40 -3.96 -8.10
N THR A 110 9.94 -4.36 -6.92
CA THR A 110 9.45 -5.71 -6.66
C THR A 110 8.18 -5.64 -5.85
N ALA A 111 7.37 -6.69 -5.95
CA ALA A 111 6.18 -6.87 -5.15
C ALA A 111 6.00 -8.35 -4.84
N GLU A 112 5.32 -8.64 -3.73
CA GLU A 112 4.91 -10.01 -3.45
C GLU A 112 3.73 -10.44 -4.31
N HIS A 113 3.58 -11.76 -4.39
CA HIS A 113 2.45 -12.36 -5.08
C HIS A 113 1.12 -11.88 -4.48
N PHE A 114 0.08 -11.72 -5.30
CA PHE A 114 -1.22 -11.18 -4.88
C PHE A 114 -1.91 -12.01 -3.76
N THR A 115 -1.47 -13.24 -3.56
CA THR A 115 -1.91 -14.13 -2.47
C THR A 115 -1.09 -14.01 -1.17
N ASP A 116 -0.11 -13.12 -1.09
CA ASP A 116 0.58 -12.81 0.16
C ASP A 116 -0.37 -12.03 1.10
N THR A 117 -0.07 -11.96 2.39
CA THR A 117 -1.02 -11.43 3.38
C THR A 117 -1.32 -9.94 3.18
N ALA A 118 -0.29 -9.15 2.88
CA ALA A 118 -0.39 -7.74 2.49
C ALA A 118 0.72 -7.44 1.47
N PRO A 119 0.50 -7.75 0.17
CA PRO A 119 1.53 -7.53 -0.85
C PRO A 119 1.91 -6.06 -0.93
N ILE A 120 3.21 -5.80 -1.03
CA ILE A 120 3.77 -4.45 -1.09
C ILE A 120 4.70 -4.29 -2.28
N LEU A 121 4.41 -3.30 -3.12
CA LEU A 121 5.32 -2.83 -4.15
C LEU A 121 6.28 -1.80 -3.57
N ARG A 122 7.57 -2.02 -3.81
CA ARG A 122 8.66 -1.14 -3.36
C ARG A 122 9.93 -1.34 -4.15
N LEU A 123 10.77 -0.31 -4.14
CA LEU A 123 12.12 -0.40 -4.68
C LEU A 123 12.98 -1.28 -3.77
N GLN A 124 13.43 -2.42 -4.28
CA GLN A 124 14.20 -3.40 -3.52
C GLN A 124 15.67 -2.99 -3.41
N GLY A 125 16.18 -3.04 -2.18
CA GLY A 125 17.61 -3.05 -1.88
C GLY A 125 17.94 -4.30 -1.06
N LYS A 126 18.14 -4.13 0.25
CA LYS A 126 18.30 -5.27 1.16
C LYS A 126 17.06 -6.17 1.12
N LYS A 127 17.26 -7.48 0.96
CA LYS A 127 16.18 -8.46 1.09
C LYS A 127 15.68 -8.47 2.54
N LEU A 128 14.40 -8.15 2.73
CA LEU A 128 13.75 -8.21 4.05
C LEU A 128 13.10 -9.58 4.27
N SER A 129 13.14 -10.05 5.51
CA SER A 129 12.32 -11.16 5.98
C SER A 129 10.83 -10.79 5.98
N LYS A 130 9.95 -11.80 6.04
CA LYS A 130 8.49 -11.56 6.13
C LYS A 130 8.12 -10.69 7.34
N LYS A 131 8.82 -10.82 8.47
CA LYS A 131 8.60 -9.99 9.67
C LYS A 131 8.97 -8.53 9.41
N GLU A 132 10.16 -8.28 8.88
CA GLU A 132 10.64 -6.93 8.56
C GLU A 132 9.78 -6.22 7.51
N ARG A 133 9.14 -6.99 6.62
CA ARG A 133 8.22 -6.44 5.61
C ARG A 133 6.99 -5.77 6.22
N TYR A 134 6.49 -6.24 7.35
CA TYR A 134 5.27 -5.71 7.98
C TYR A 134 5.55 -4.87 9.23
N LEU A 135 6.80 -4.49 9.46
CA LEU A 135 7.11 -3.42 10.41
C LEU A 135 6.58 -2.09 9.86
N SER A 136 6.45 -1.10 10.74
CA SER A 136 6.11 0.26 10.31
C SER A 136 7.14 0.75 9.27
N PRO A 137 6.75 1.60 8.29
CA PRO A 137 7.68 2.24 7.36
C PRO A 137 8.90 2.90 8.04
N THR A 138 8.74 3.36 9.28
CA THR A 138 9.80 3.96 10.12
C THR A 138 10.86 2.97 10.61
N GLU A 139 10.59 1.67 10.52
CA GLU A 139 11.44 0.59 11.05
C GLU A 139 12.12 -0.24 9.95
N ARG A 140 11.95 0.14 8.69
CA ARG A 140 12.52 -0.57 7.53
C ARG A 140 13.09 0.42 6.51
N PRO A 141 14.08 0.01 5.71
CA PRO A 141 14.64 0.88 4.69
C PRO A 141 13.64 1.07 3.54
N ILE A 142 13.46 2.33 3.13
CA ILE A 142 12.76 2.71 1.90
C ILE A 142 13.77 3.45 1.03
N TYR A 143 14.00 2.94 -0.17
CA TYR A 143 15.05 3.44 -1.05
C TYR A 143 14.52 4.51 -2.01
N SER A 144 15.35 5.51 -2.28
CA SER A 144 15.07 6.55 -3.26
C SER A 144 15.08 6.01 -4.68
N SER A 145 14.04 6.33 -5.43
CA SER A 145 13.88 6.07 -6.86
C SER A 145 14.37 7.25 -7.69
N GLY A 146 14.81 6.96 -8.92
CA GLY A 146 15.01 8.01 -9.93
C GLY A 146 13.71 8.50 -10.60
N ILE A 147 12.60 7.82 -10.38
CA ILE A 147 11.27 8.20 -10.88
C ILE A 147 10.74 9.35 -10.01
N SER A 148 10.15 10.37 -10.61
CA SER A 148 9.56 11.48 -9.85
C SER A 148 8.25 11.06 -9.15
N PRO A 149 7.83 11.75 -8.07
CA PRO A 149 6.62 11.38 -7.33
C PRO A 149 5.36 11.41 -8.20
N GLU A 150 5.27 12.38 -9.12
CA GLU A 150 4.14 12.53 -10.04
C GLU A 150 4.09 11.39 -11.05
N VAL A 151 5.22 11.02 -11.64
CA VAL A 151 5.29 9.90 -12.61
C VAL A 151 4.94 8.58 -11.92
N PHE A 152 5.51 8.31 -10.73
CA PHE A 152 5.18 7.11 -9.96
C PHE A 152 3.68 7.04 -9.64
N LYS A 153 3.13 8.15 -9.13
CA LYS A 153 1.70 8.26 -8.78
C LYS A 153 0.81 7.99 -9.99
N ASN A 154 1.07 8.62 -11.13
CA ASN A 154 0.24 8.47 -12.33
C ASN A 154 0.28 7.05 -12.88
N ILE A 155 1.47 6.44 -12.98
CA ILE A 155 1.62 5.05 -13.44
C ILE A 155 0.81 4.09 -12.57
N CYS A 156 0.87 4.26 -11.25
CA CYS A 156 0.09 3.42 -10.34
C CYS A 156 -1.41 3.65 -10.50
N ILE A 157 -1.88 4.90 -10.60
CA ILE A 157 -3.30 5.23 -10.77
C ILE A 157 -3.82 4.62 -12.08
N GLU A 158 -3.16 4.90 -13.20
CA GLU A 158 -3.54 4.39 -14.52
C GLU A 158 -3.60 2.85 -14.55
N TYR A 159 -2.62 2.19 -13.93
CA TYR A 159 -2.61 0.74 -13.78
C TYR A 159 -3.90 0.24 -13.13
N PHE A 160 -4.29 0.78 -11.97
CA PHE A 160 -5.50 0.32 -11.28
C PHE A 160 -6.80 0.75 -11.97
N GLU A 161 -6.85 1.95 -12.57
CA GLU A 161 -8.02 2.42 -13.30
C GLU A 161 -8.30 1.53 -14.52
N GLU A 162 -7.27 1.18 -15.27
CA GLU A 162 -7.40 0.30 -16.44
C GLU A 162 -7.92 -1.09 -16.07
N PHE A 163 -7.53 -1.63 -14.91
CA PHE A 163 -8.02 -2.94 -14.45
C PHE A 163 -9.43 -2.89 -13.85
N TYR A 164 -9.76 -1.84 -13.10
CA TYR A 164 -11.03 -1.77 -12.39
C TYR A 164 -12.16 -1.16 -13.21
N LYS A 165 -11.90 -0.58 -14.39
CA LYS A 165 -12.95 -0.03 -15.28
C LYS A 165 -14.00 -1.06 -15.72
N GLU A 166 -13.62 -2.34 -15.77
CA GLU A 166 -14.50 -3.45 -16.18
C GLU A 166 -15.28 -4.05 -15.00
N LEU A 167 -15.05 -3.56 -13.78
CA LEU A 167 -15.69 -4.04 -12.56
C LEU A 167 -16.75 -3.04 -12.09
N GLU A 168 -17.80 -3.56 -11.45
CA GLU A 168 -18.72 -2.69 -10.74
C GLU A 168 -18.00 -2.00 -9.57
N PRO A 169 -18.40 -0.76 -9.20
CA PRO A 169 -17.73 -0.02 -8.13
C PRO A 169 -17.62 -0.81 -6.81
N GLY A 170 -16.40 -1.25 -6.51
CA GLY A 170 -16.08 -2.06 -5.33
C GLY A 170 -16.60 -3.49 -5.40
N GLU A 171 -16.73 -4.07 -6.59
CA GLU A 171 -17.05 -5.47 -6.79
C GLU A 171 -16.01 -6.38 -6.12
N THR A 172 -16.50 -7.26 -5.25
CA THR A 172 -15.68 -8.28 -4.59
C THR A 172 -15.88 -9.59 -5.33
N LEU A 173 -14.77 -10.18 -5.74
CA LEU A 173 -14.75 -11.44 -6.46
C LEU A 173 -14.34 -12.59 -5.55
N GLU A 174 -14.79 -13.79 -5.90
CA GLU A 174 -14.35 -15.01 -5.23
C GLU A 174 -12.90 -15.34 -5.62
N TRP A 175 -12.18 -16.04 -4.75
CA TRP A 175 -10.76 -16.35 -4.96
C TRP A 175 -10.45 -17.06 -6.28
N ASN A 176 -11.36 -17.88 -6.79
CA ASN A 176 -11.20 -18.55 -8.08
C ASN A 176 -11.22 -17.55 -9.25
N GLU A 177 -12.04 -16.50 -9.16
CA GLU A 177 -12.12 -15.45 -10.16
C GLU A 177 -10.90 -14.52 -10.08
N VAL A 178 -10.48 -14.17 -8.87
CA VAL A 178 -9.22 -13.43 -8.65
C VAL A 178 -8.04 -14.15 -9.30
N ARG A 179 -7.92 -15.46 -9.11
CA ARG A 179 -6.87 -16.28 -9.75
C ARG A 179 -6.99 -16.24 -11.28
N ARG A 180 -8.18 -16.45 -11.83
CA ARG A 180 -8.44 -16.45 -13.28
C ARG A 180 -8.08 -15.12 -13.93
N ILE A 181 -8.42 -14.00 -13.30
CA ILE A 181 -8.06 -12.66 -13.79
C ILE A 181 -6.54 -12.55 -13.82
N ASN A 182 -5.87 -12.85 -12.71
CA ASN A 182 -4.41 -12.77 -12.64
C ASN A 182 -3.72 -13.67 -13.67
N GLU A 183 -4.18 -14.91 -13.89
CA GLU A 183 -3.65 -15.78 -14.95
C GLU A 183 -3.78 -15.18 -16.35
N THR A 184 -4.87 -14.47 -16.62
CA THR A 184 -5.09 -13.78 -17.90
C THR A 184 -4.12 -12.62 -18.06
N LEU A 185 -3.92 -11.83 -16.99
CA LEU A 185 -2.94 -10.73 -16.97
C LEU A 185 -1.51 -11.21 -17.23
N PHE A 186 -1.14 -12.37 -16.72
CA PHE A 186 0.20 -12.92 -16.95
C PHE A 186 0.37 -13.57 -18.32
N LYS A 187 -0.72 -14.04 -18.95
CA LYS A 187 -0.68 -14.64 -20.29
C LYS A 187 -0.56 -13.57 -21.39
N SER A 188 -1.19 -12.41 -21.22
CA SER A 188 -1.10 -11.31 -22.19
C SER A 188 0.30 -10.68 -22.31
N VAL A 189 1.23 -11.01 -21.41
CA VAL A 189 2.62 -10.49 -21.38
C VAL A 189 3.59 -11.41 -22.12
N LYS A 190 3.19 -12.65 -22.42
CA LYS A 190 4.04 -13.66 -23.06
C LYS A 190 3.79 -13.83 -24.57
N ASN A 191 2.90 -13.03 -25.15
CA ASN A 191 2.62 -12.97 -26.59
C ASN A 191 3.08 -11.62 -27.15
#